data_AF-A0A0F8K0Q4-F1
#
_entry.id   AF-A0A0F8K0Q4-F1
#
_cell.length_a   1.000
_cell.length_b   1.000
_cell.length_c   1.000
_cell.angle_alpha   90.00
_cell.angle_beta   90.00
_cell.angle_gamma   90.00
#
_symmetry.space_group_name_H-M   'P 1'
#
loop_
_entity.id
_entity.type
_entity.pdbx_description
1 polymer ?
#
loop_
_entity_poly.entity_id
_entity_poly.type
_entity_poly.pdbx_seq_one_letter_code
_entity_poly.pdbx_strand_id
1 'polypeptide(L)'
;MKKDYKKYFLAGPIPLILVIILFYLHPVNEGPPRSEYSEGIWNNCNFTKPAEEWSAAAKRFGGENAVIDLVVAQAHANELTYLPYPFEKSENVYSYSQTDQVEPYLKKFDEDGLKVILSIQPNNADVADLIDIILTRYGHHESIIGVNIDMEWKLTGNPCHVSNEERNLWLNRVQKYNPEFKLFLTYFKDYTYFPDDAEDVVILYDGEKATQTTLMREYGNLASHYTSAGIYTGYSSSTPPTASHDSIMAAAPNTQYILHIV
;
A
#
# COMPACT_ATOMS: atom_id res chain seq x y z
N MET A 1 7.98 -28.39 83.72
CA MET A 1 7.77 -27.55 84.92
C MET A 1 7.29 -26.18 84.44
N LYS A 2 6.04 -25.83 84.75
CA LYS A 2 5.37 -24.57 84.35
C LYS A 2 6.04 -23.37 85.03
N LYS A 3 6.10 -22.24 84.34
CA LYS A 3 5.71 -20.92 84.89
C LYS A 3 5.65 -19.86 83.78
N ASP A 4 4.42 -19.59 83.35
CA ASP A 4 3.99 -18.30 82.81
C ASP A 4 3.96 -17.26 83.94
N TYR A 5 4.39 -16.02 83.67
CA TYR A 5 3.73 -14.82 84.18
C TYR A 5 3.94 -13.63 83.22
N LYS A 6 2.80 -13.04 82.84
CA LYS A 6 2.58 -11.83 82.03
C LYS A 6 3.31 -10.59 82.56
N LYS A 7 3.63 -9.61 81.69
CA LYS A 7 2.92 -8.31 81.58
C LYS A 7 3.60 -7.28 80.64
N TYR A 8 2.79 -6.83 79.65
CA TYR A 8 2.64 -5.49 79.02
C TYR A 8 3.80 -4.70 78.38
N PHE A 9 3.71 -4.63 77.04
CA PHE A 9 3.66 -3.45 76.16
C PHE A 9 4.44 -2.17 76.52
N LEU A 10 5.39 -1.81 75.63
CA LEU A 10 5.64 -0.42 75.23
C LEU A 10 6.13 -0.39 73.77
N ALA A 11 5.53 0.50 73.01
CA ALA A 11 5.68 0.68 71.57
C ALA A 11 7.10 1.09 71.16
N GLY A 12 7.58 0.52 70.06
CA GLY A 12 8.80 0.93 69.35
C GLY A 12 8.54 0.88 67.84
N PRO A 13 9.09 1.82 67.06
CA PRO A 13 8.57 2.14 65.72
C PRO A 13 8.93 1.05 64.71
N ILE A 14 7.96 0.73 63.85
CA ILE A 14 8.13 -0.09 62.65
C ILE A 14 8.94 0.73 61.64
N PRO A 15 10.13 0.30 61.19
CA PRO A 15 10.73 0.88 60.01
C PRO A 15 10.02 0.31 58.79
N LEU A 16 9.20 1.16 58.16
CA LEU A 16 8.59 0.92 56.86
C LEU A 16 9.71 0.93 55.81
N ILE A 17 10.28 -0.22 55.49
CA ILE A 17 11.19 -0.36 54.36
C ILE A 17 10.35 -0.46 53.09
N LEU A 18 10.06 0.71 52.50
CA LEU A 18 9.60 0.84 51.12
C LEU A 18 10.79 0.55 50.20
N VAL A 19 10.90 -0.69 49.71
CA VAL A 19 11.78 -1.01 48.59
C VAL A 19 11.06 -0.58 47.31
N ILE A 20 11.34 0.65 46.85
CA ILE A 20 10.99 1.08 45.49
C ILE A 20 11.99 0.43 44.55
N ILE A 21 11.59 -0.68 43.93
CA ILE A 21 12.32 -1.20 42.77
C ILE A 21 11.89 -0.36 41.57
N LEU A 22 12.68 0.68 41.28
CA LEU A 22 12.68 1.37 39.99
C LEU A 22 13.34 0.42 38.97
N PHE A 23 12.53 -0.43 38.33
CA PHE A 23 12.95 -0.99 37.05
C PHE A 23 12.92 0.15 36.04
N TYR A 24 14.11 0.64 35.69
CA TYR A 24 14.39 1.35 34.45
C TYR A 24 14.11 0.40 33.28
N LEU A 25 12.83 0.22 32.95
CA LEU A 25 12.46 -0.20 31.61
C LEU A 25 12.85 0.97 30.72
N HIS A 26 13.92 0.80 29.95
CA HIS A 26 14.11 1.64 28.77
C HIS A 26 12.80 1.52 27.98
N PRO A 27 12.19 2.63 27.54
CA PRO A 27 11.15 2.50 26.54
C PRO A 27 11.82 1.81 25.36
N VAL A 28 11.40 0.57 25.07
CA VAL A 28 11.44 0.10 23.69
C VAL A 28 10.75 1.22 22.94
N ASN A 29 11.48 1.83 22.01
CA ASN A 29 10.93 2.84 21.13
C ASN A 29 9.91 2.10 20.26
N GLU A 30 8.73 1.87 20.81
CA GLU A 30 7.57 1.48 20.02
C GLU A 30 7.37 2.69 19.12
N GLY A 31 7.72 2.52 17.84
CA GLY A 31 7.34 3.45 16.79
C GLY A 31 5.83 3.68 16.82
N PRO A 32 5.31 4.58 15.98
CA PRO A 32 3.87 4.82 15.92
C PRO A 32 3.11 3.49 15.85
N PRO A 33 1.97 3.37 16.55
CA PRO A 33 1.23 2.12 16.61
C PRO A 33 1.00 1.57 15.19
N ARG A 34 1.12 0.26 15.02
CA ARG A 34 0.96 -0.53 13.77
C ARG A 34 -0.38 -0.31 13.02
N SER A 35 -1.21 0.65 13.42
CA SER A 35 -2.53 0.98 12.89
C SER A 35 -2.56 2.17 11.92
N GLU A 36 -1.44 2.86 11.63
CA GLU A 36 -1.47 4.10 10.83
C GLU A 36 -1.22 3.91 9.32
N TYR A 37 -0.77 2.74 8.86
CA TYR A 37 -0.45 2.46 7.46
C TYR A 37 -0.85 1.04 7.04
N SER A 38 -1.04 0.82 5.75
CA SER A 38 -1.25 -0.50 5.15
C SER A 38 0.06 -1.01 4.54
N GLU A 39 0.34 -2.29 4.73
CA GLU A 39 1.57 -2.91 4.25
C GLU A 39 1.21 -4.20 3.51
N GLY A 40 1.94 -4.53 2.46
CA GLY A 40 1.60 -5.74 1.71
C GLY A 40 2.46 -5.91 0.49
N ILE A 41 1.85 -6.31 -0.62
CA ILE A 41 2.62 -6.75 -1.79
C ILE A 41 2.11 -6.15 -3.09
N TRP A 42 3.00 -6.15 -4.08
CA TRP A 42 2.66 -5.86 -5.46
C TRP A 42 2.59 -7.15 -6.28
N ASN A 43 1.51 -7.33 -7.03
CA ASN A 43 1.34 -8.38 -8.03
C ASN A 43 1.23 -7.73 -9.42
N ASN A 44 2.29 -7.87 -10.22
CA ASN A 44 2.34 -7.38 -11.59
C ASN A 44 1.72 -8.37 -12.59
N CYS A 45 0.40 -8.58 -12.50
CA CYS A 45 -0.37 -9.41 -13.43
C CYS A 45 0.08 -10.89 -13.43
N ASN A 46 0.63 -11.36 -12.31
CA ASN A 46 1.11 -12.72 -12.13
C ASN A 46 0.00 -13.60 -11.54
N PHE A 47 -0.76 -14.23 -12.42
CA PHE A 47 -1.80 -15.19 -12.07
C PHE A 47 -1.35 -16.66 -12.13
N THR A 48 -0.03 -16.90 -12.19
CA THR A 48 0.52 -18.28 -12.27
C THR A 48 0.59 -18.99 -10.92
N LYS A 49 0.69 -18.22 -9.82
CA LYS A 49 0.64 -18.72 -8.44
C LYS A 49 -0.78 -18.59 -7.90
N PRO A 50 -1.33 -19.58 -7.17
CA PRO A 50 -2.68 -19.51 -6.60
C PRO A 50 -2.92 -18.26 -5.74
N ALA A 51 -4.18 -17.82 -5.66
CA ALA A 51 -4.59 -16.66 -4.86
C ALA A 51 -4.23 -16.80 -3.38
N GLU A 52 -4.22 -18.03 -2.85
CA GLU A 52 -3.82 -18.34 -1.48
C GLU A 52 -2.36 -17.95 -1.19
N GLU A 53 -1.46 -18.10 -2.16
CA GLU A 53 -0.06 -17.73 -1.99
C GLU A 53 0.09 -16.20 -1.91
N TRP A 54 -0.64 -15.46 -2.74
CA TRP A 54 -0.65 -14.00 -2.71
C TRP A 54 -1.28 -13.47 -1.43
N SER A 55 -2.40 -14.06 -0.99
CA SER A 55 -3.02 -13.72 0.30
C SER A 55 -2.05 -13.97 1.47
N ALA A 56 -1.41 -15.14 1.51
CA ALA A 56 -0.45 -15.47 2.56
C ALA A 56 0.76 -14.53 2.56
N ALA A 57 1.25 -14.15 1.36
CA ALA A 57 2.33 -13.18 1.23
C ALA A 57 1.91 -11.79 1.74
N ALA A 58 0.72 -11.31 1.40
CA ALA A 58 0.21 -10.01 1.86
C ALA A 58 0.06 -9.99 3.39
N LYS A 59 -0.55 -11.03 3.96
CA LYS A 59 -0.73 -11.19 5.42
C LYS A 59 0.60 -11.27 6.18
N ARG A 60 1.64 -11.85 5.58
CA ARG A 60 2.98 -11.89 6.18
C ARG A 60 3.55 -10.49 6.42
N PHE A 61 3.23 -9.54 5.55
CA PHE A 61 3.69 -8.16 5.67
C PHE A 61 2.71 -7.30 6.49
N GLY A 62 1.43 -7.24 6.10
CA GLY A 62 0.47 -6.29 6.70
C GLY A 62 -0.45 -6.84 7.78
N GLY A 63 -0.43 -8.14 8.07
CA GLY A 63 -1.36 -8.74 9.03
C GLY A 63 -2.82 -8.44 8.70
N GLU A 64 -3.52 -7.79 9.62
CA GLU A 64 -4.94 -7.38 9.46
C GLU A 64 -5.13 -6.16 8.55
N ASN A 65 -4.07 -5.36 8.32
CA ASN A 65 -4.07 -4.22 7.40
C ASN A 65 -3.41 -4.56 6.06
N ALA A 66 -3.32 -5.85 5.73
CA ALA A 66 -2.67 -6.31 4.52
C ALA A 66 -3.35 -5.77 3.25
N VAL A 67 -2.52 -5.24 2.35
CA VAL A 67 -2.95 -4.67 1.07
C VAL A 67 -2.25 -5.38 -0.10
N ILE A 68 -2.95 -5.53 -1.20
CA ILE A 68 -2.40 -6.06 -2.44
C ILE A 68 -2.61 -5.01 -3.53
N ASP A 69 -1.53 -4.55 -4.14
CA ASP A 69 -1.62 -3.83 -5.40
C ASP A 69 -1.59 -4.83 -6.56
N LEU A 70 -2.75 -5.05 -7.18
CA LEU A 70 -2.99 -6.09 -8.18
C LEU A 70 -3.16 -5.47 -9.57
N VAL A 71 -2.19 -5.67 -10.46
CA VAL A 71 -2.32 -5.22 -11.86
C VAL A 71 -3.38 -6.05 -12.57
N VAL A 72 -4.43 -5.37 -13.05
CA VAL A 72 -5.59 -5.96 -13.74
C VAL A 72 -5.78 -5.44 -15.17
N ALA A 73 -4.92 -4.52 -15.60
CA ALA A 73 -4.75 -4.10 -16.98
C ALA A 73 -3.25 -3.83 -17.22
N GLN A 74 -2.62 -4.63 -18.07
CA GLN A 74 -1.16 -4.64 -18.23
C GLN A 74 -0.72 -3.96 -19.52
N ALA A 75 0.34 -3.16 -19.43
CA ALA A 75 0.99 -2.58 -20.59
C ALA A 75 1.84 -3.63 -21.31
N HIS A 76 1.69 -3.73 -22.63
CA HIS A 76 2.51 -4.61 -23.47
C HIS A 76 3.42 -3.80 -24.40
N ALA A 77 4.49 -4.45 -24.88
CA ALA A 77 5.52 -3.81 -25.71
C ALA A 77 5.04 -3.28 -27.06
N ASN A 78 3.83 -3.65 -27.49
CA ASN A 78 3.17 -3.12 -28.69
C ASN A 78 2.34 -1.87 -28.42
N GLU A 79 2.53 -1.23 -27.25
CA GLU A 79 1.83 -0.02 -26.82
C GLU A 79 0.31 -0.18 -26.69
N LEU A 80 -0.14 -1.42 -26.51
CA LEU A 80 -1.53 -1.78 -26.23
C LEU A 80 -1.68 -2.24 -24.78
N THR A 81 -2.90 -2.13 -24.26
CA THR A 81 -3.25 -2.58 -22.90
C THR A 81 -4.00 -3.89 -22.96
N TYR A 82 -3.64 -4.81 -22.08
CA TYR A 82 -4.13 -6.18 -22.09
C TYR A 82 -4.83 -6.54 -20.78
N LEU A 83 -6.02 -7.10 -20.92
CA LEU A 83 -6.88 -7.54 -19.84
C LEU A 83 -6.73 -9.06 -19.62
N PRO A 84 -6.60 -9.52 -18.36
CA PRO A 84 -6.44 -10.91 -18.00
C PRO A 84 -7.77 -11.70 -17.95
N TYR A 85 -8.76 -11.28 -18.75
CA TYR A 85 -10.10 -11.87 -18.79
C TYR A 85 -10.76 -11.66 -20.17
N PRO A 86 -11.80 -12.41 -20.55
CA PRO A 86 -12.48 -12.23 -21.81
C PRO A 86 -13.04 -10.82 -21.99
N PHE A 87 -12.62 -10.16 -23.07
CA PHE A 87 -13.06 -8.81 -23.41
C PHE A 87 -13.17 -8.70 -24.93
N GLU A 88 -14.27 -8.10 -25.40
CA GLU A 88 -14.38 -7.72 -26.80
C GLU A 88 -13.44 -6.54 -27.03
N LYS A 89 -12.39 -6.76 -27.84
CA LYS A 89 -11.34 -5.77 -28.07
C LYS A 89 -11.92 -4.38 -28.41
N SER A 90 -11.26 -3.35 -27.93
CA SER A 90 -11.44 -1.97 -28.37
C SER A 90 -10.17 -1.49 -29.10
N GLU A 91 -10.06 -0.20 -29.41
CA GLU A 91 -8.93 0.35 -30.17
C GLU A 91 -7.58 0.02 -29.50
N ASN A 92 -7.41 0.38 -28.22
CA ASN A 92 -6.16 0.23 -27.48
C ASN A 92 -6.22 -0.82 -26.35
N VAL A 93 -7.33 -1.55 -26.23
CA VAL A 93 -7.56 -2.54 -25.16
C VAL A 93 -7.88 -3.92 -25.73
N TYR A 94 -7.09 -4.91 -25.34
CA TYR A 94 -7.16 -6.29 -25.80
C TYR A 94 -7.30 -7.23 -24.61
N SER A 95 -7.60 -8.50 -24.89
CA SER A 95 -7.54 -9.57 -23.90
C SER A 95 -6.49 -10.60 -24.30
N TYR A 96 -5.82 -11.20 -23.32
CA TYR A 96 -4.94 -12.34 -23.53
C TYR A 96 -5.47 -13.65 -22.92
N SER A 97 -6.63 -13.62 -22.26
CA SER A 97 -7.19 -14.77 -21.54
C SER A 97 -8.62 -15.09 -21.97
N GLN A 98 -8.92 -16.38 -22.09
CA GLN A 98 -10.27 -16.89 -22.37
C GLN A 98 -11.09 -17.16 -21.11
N THR A 99 -10.49 -17.03 -19.93
CA THR A 99 -11.17 -17.12 -18.63
C THR A 99 -10.74 -15.96 -17.76
N ASP A 100 -11.60 -15.56 -16.82
CA ASP A 100 -11.27 -14.50 -15.88
C ASP A 100 -10.20 -14.98 -14.90
N GLN A 101 -9.00 -14.40 -14.99
CA GLN A 101 -7.90 -14.74 -14.08
C GLN A 101 -7.94 -13.95 -12.77
N VAL A 102 -8.70 -12.85 -12.69
CA VAL A 102 -8.71 -11.92 -11.55
C VAL A 102 -9.78 -12.30 -10.54
N GLU A 103 -10.97 -12.68 -11.02
CA GLU A 103 -12.13 -13.03 -10.18
C GLU A 103 -11.80 -14.03 -9.04
N PRO A 104 -11.05 -15.14 -9.27
CA PRO A 104 -10.70 -16.04 -8.18
C PRO A 104 -9.84 -15.41 -7.08
N TYR A 105 -9.04 -14.40 -7.42
CA TYR A 105 -8.17 -13.69 -6.49
C TYR A 105 -8.96 -12.72 -5.65
N LEU A 106 -9.81 -11.90 -6.27
CA LEU A 106 -10.64 -10.93 -5.55
C LEU A 106 -11.61 -11.63 -4.60
N LYS A 107 -12.24 -12.73 -5.03
CA LYS A 107 -13.05 -13.57 -4.15
C LYS A 107 -12.25 -14.09 -2.95
N LYS A 108 -11.02 -14.56 -3.18
CA LYS A 108 -10.17 -15.06 -2.10
C LYS A 108 -9.78 -13.94 -1.14
N PHE A 109 -9.56 -12.73 -1.65
CA PHE A 109 -9.18 -11.55 -0.88
C PHE A 109 -10.36 -10.99 -0.06
N ASP A 110 -11.58 -11.03 -0.60
CA ASP A 110 -12.82 -10.78 0.15
C ASP A 110 -12.93 -11.76 1.34
N GLU A 111 -12.85 -13.06 1.07
CA GLU A 111 -12.93 -14.12 2.09
C GLU A 111 -11.89 -13.96 3.22
N ASP A 112 -10.75 -13.37 2.89
CA ASP A 112 -9.62 -13.19 3.79
C ASP A 112 -9.55 -11.82 4.46
N GLY A 113 -10.47 -10.90 4.13
CA GLY A 113 -10.55 -9.55 4.67
C GLY A 113 -9.37 -8.66 4.25
N LEU A 114 -8.84 -8.86 3.04
CA LEU A 114 -7.71 -8.09 2.52
C LEU A 114 -8.16 -6.84 1.79
N LYS A 115 -7.27 -5.84 1.72
CA LYS A 115 -7.46 -4.64 0.89
C LYS A 115 -6.81 -4.83 -0.47
N VAL A 116 -7.44 -4.36 -1.53
CA VAL A 116 -6.97 -4.50 -2.90
C VAL A 116 -7.00 -3.15 -3.60
N ILE A 117 -5.87 -2.80 -4.21
CA ILE A 117 -5.74 -1.69 -5.15
C ILE A 117 -5.73 -2.33 -6.54
N LEU A 118 -6.67 -1.93 -7.41
CA LEU A 118 -6.71 -2.42 -8.79
C LEU A 118 -5.80 -1.56 -9.65
N SER A 119 -4.65 -2.08 -10.07
CA SER A 119 -3.66 -1.33 -10.84
C SER A 119 -3.81 -1.47 -12.35
N ILE A 120 -3.59 -0.36 -13.04
CA ILE A 120 -3.77 -0.17 -14.47
C ILE A 120 -2.49 0.41 -15.05
N GLN A 121 -1.92 -0.28 -16.03
CA GLN A 121 -0.82 0.18 -16.88
C GLN A 121 -1.39 0.50 -18.27
N PRO A 122 -1.68 1.79 -18.56
CA PRO A 122 -2.67 2.14 -19.59
C PRO A 122 -2.13 2.21 -21.03
N ASN A 123 -0.82 2.28 -21.27
CA ASN A 123 -0.25 2.57 -22.59
C ASN A 123 -1.00 3.73 -23.30
N ASN A 124 -1.49 3.49 -24.53
CA ASN A 124 -2.25 4.45 -25.33
C ASN A 124 -3.77 4.43 -25.03
N ALA A 125 -4.25 3.57 -24.14
CA ALA A 125 -5.67 3.50 -23.81
C ALA A 125 -6.12 4.72 -22.99
N ASP A 126 -7.37 5.13 -23.18
CA ASP A 126 -7.98 6.15 -22.34
C ASP A 126 -8.16 5.62 -20.92
N VAL A 127 -7.59 6.33 -19.95
CA VAL A 127 -7.57 5.89 -18.54
C VAL A 127 -8.98 5.92 -17.93
N ALA A 128 -9.82 6.89 -18.31
CA ALA A 128 -11.19 6.96 -17.78
C ALA A 128 -12.04 5.78 -18.30
N ASP A 129 -11.85 5.40 -19.56
CA ASP A 129 -12.49 4.20 -20.12
C ASP A 129 -11.98 2.91 -19.45
N LEU A 130 -10.67 2.81 -19.17
CA LEU A 130 -10.12 1.66 -18.44
C LEU A 130 -10.67 1.56 -17.01
N ILE A 131 -10.79 2.68 -16.29
CA ILE A 131 -11.42 2.71 -14.96
C ILE A 131 -12.84 2.14 -15.04
N ASP A 132 -13.65 2.59 -16.00
CA ASP A 132 -15.02 2.11 -16.15
C ASP A 132 -15.06 0.63 -16.54
N ILE A 133 -14.18 0.17 -17.44
CA ILE A 133 -14.08 -1.25 -17.84
C ILE A 133 -13.76 -2.13 -16.63
N ILE A 134 -12.75 -1.76 -15.84
CA ILE A 134 -12.29 -2.50 -14.67
C ILE A 134 -13.33 -2.49 -13.55
N LEU A 135 -13.84 -1.32 -13.16
CA LEU A 135 -14.77 -1.20 -12.03
C LEU A 135 -16.17 -1.71 -12.35
N THR A 136 -16.61 -1.67 -13.61
CA THR A 136 -17.87 -2.36 -13.99
C THR A 136 -17.76 -3.86 -13.77
N ARG A 137 -16.57 -4.45 -13.92
CA ARG A 137 -16.35 -5.87 -13.64
C ARG A 137 -16.23 -6.14 -12.15
N TYR A 138 -15.27 -5.48 -11.50
CA TYR A 138 -14.77 -5.91 -10.20
C TYR A 138 -15.23 -5.03 -9.05
N GLY A 139 -15.75 -3.81 -9.31
CA GLY A 139 -16.07 -2.83 -8.26
C GLY A 139 -17.12 -3.27 -7.23
N HIS A 140 -17.70 -4.45 -7.38
CA HIS A 140 -18.60 -5.09 -6.43
C HIS A 140 -17.88 -5.86 -5.30
N HIS A 141 -16.58 -6.12 -5.42
CA HIS A 141 -15.79 -6.79 -4.38
C HIS A 141 -15.51 -5.85 -3.20
N GLU A 142 -15.74 -6.34 -1.97
CA GLU A 142 -15.55 -5.56 -0.74
C GLU A 142 -14.09 -5.31 -0.39
N SER A 143 -13.18 -6.15 -0.90
CA SER A 143 -11.74 -6.00 -0.73
C SER A 143 -11.17 -4.78 -1.46
N ILE A 144 -11.85 -4.26 -2.48
CA ILE A 144 -11.32 -3.13 -3.28
C ILE A 144 -11.38 -1.84 -2.48
N ILE A 145 -10.25 -1.12 -2.46
CA ILE A 145 -10.15 0.21 -1.83
C ILE A 145 -9.92 1.34 -2.83
N GLY A 146 -9.72 1.03 -4.11
CA GLY A 146 -9.49 2.01 -5.14
C GLY A 146 -8.78 1.48 -6.38
N VAL A 147 -8.36 2.40 -7.23
CA VAL A 147 -7.68 2.12 -8.51
C VAL A 147 -6.33 2.83 -8.53
N ASN A 148 -5.29 2.13 -8.96
CA ASN A 148 -3.97 2.69 -9.22
C ASN A 148 -3.75 2.89 -10.71
N ILE A 149 -3.29 4.07 -11.10
CA ILE A 149 -2.80 4.33 -12.45
C ILE A 149 -1.27 4.36 -12.39
N ASP A 150 -0.66 3.35 -13.00
CA ASP A 150 0.78 3.29 -13.19
C ASP A 150 1.16 4.19 -14.36
N MET A 151 1.64 5.38 -14.01
CA MET A 151 1.88 6.46 -14.93
C MET A 151 3.19 6.29 -15.70
N GLU A 152 4.08 5.37 -15.31
CA GLU A 152 5.23 4.97 -16.15
C GLU A 152 4.75 4.50 -17.52
N TRP A 153 3.60 3.84 -17.54
CA TRP A 153 3.02 3.26 -18.75
C TRP A 153 1.98 4.16 -19.42
N LYS A 154 1.81 5.43 -18.99
CA LYS A 154 0.90 6.34 -19.70
C LYS A 154 1.60 6.95 -20.91
N LEU A 155 1.08 6.68 -22.11
CA LEU A 155 1.61 7.22 -23.38
C LEU A 155 0.77 8.36 -23.95
N THR A 156 -0.26 8.80 -23.22
CA THR A 156 -1.16 9.88 -23.62
C THR A 156 -0.81 11.21 -22.95
N GLY A 157 -1.08 12.32 -23.63
CA GLY A 157 -0.75 13.68 -23.18
C GLY A 157 0.63 14.17 -23.68
N ASN A 158 0.93 15.46 -23.48
CA ASN A 158 2.25 16.02 -23.76
C ASN A 158 2.61 17.14 -22.75
N PRO A 159 3.56 16.93 -21.83
CA PRO A 159 4.27 15.66 -21.60
C PRO A 159 3.30 14.58 -21.11
N CYS A 160 3.68 13.31 -21.14
CA CYS A 160 2.87 12.18 -20.65
C CYS A 160 2.79 12.13 -19.11
N HIS A 161 2.47 13.27 -18.50
CA HIS A 161 2.22 13.43 -17.07
C HIS A 161 0.71 13.37 -16.83
N VAL A 162 0.32 13.46 -15.57
CA VAL A 162 -1.09 13.58 -15.18
C VAL A 162 -1.38 15.01 -14.76
N SER A 163 -2.33 15.64 -15.45
CA SER A 163 -2.81 16.98 -15.07
C SER A 163 -3.80 16.93 -13.91
N ASN A 164 -4.07 18.09 -13.29
CA ASN A 164 -5.12 18.22 -12.29
C ASN A 164 -6.51 17.88 -12.88
N GLU A 165 -6.76 18.23 -14.14
CA GLU A 165 -8.00 17.89 -14.83
C GLU A 165 -8.15 16.38 -15.03
N GLU A 166 -7.10 15.69 -15.47
CA GLU A 166 -7.08 14.22 -15.59
C GLU A 166 -7.31 13.55 -14.23
N ARG A 167 -6.57 13.96 -13.20
CA ARG A 167 -6.75 13.47 -11.83
C ARG A 167 -8.18 13.65 -11.34
N ASN A 168 -8.77 14.83 -11.53
CA ASN A 168 -10.14 15.10 -11.09
C ASN A 168 -11.15 14.25 -11.86
N LEU A 169 -10.95 14.08 -13.17
CA LEU A 169 -11.81 13.21 -13.98
C LEU A 169 -11.74 11.76 -13.49
N TRP A 170 -10.54 11.22 -13.27
CA TRP A 170 -10.35 9.84 -12.86
C TRP A 170 -10.86 9.57 -11.45
N LEU A 171 -10.59 10.46 -10.50
CA LEU A 171 -11.11 10.35 -9.14
C LEU A 171 -12.66 10.34 -9.15
N ASN A 172 -13.28 11.26 -9.89
CA ASN A 172 -14.74 11.28 -10.05
C ASN A 172 -15.29 9.99 -10.68
N ARG A 173 -14.57 9.39 -11.64
CA ARG A 173 -14.96 8.11 -12.26
C ARG A 173 -14.88 6.97 -11.24
N VAL A 174 -13.79 6.87 -10.50
CA VAL A 174 -13.59 5.86 -9.44
C VAL A 174 -14.70 5.99 -8.37
N GLN A 175 -14.95 7.21 -7.88
CA GLN A 175 -15.91 7.47 -6.81
C GLN A 175 -17.38 7.32 -7.24
N LYS A 176 -17.66 7.29 -8.55
CA LYS A 176 -19.00 6.95 -9.06
C LYS A 176 -19.38 5.49 -8.76
N TYR A 177 -18.39 4.59 -8.66
CA TYR A 177 -18.63 3.18 -8.31
C TYR A 177 -18.74 2.99 -6.80
N ASN A 178 -17.87 3.64 -6.03
CA ASN A 178 -17.96 3.70 -4.58
C ASN A 178 -17.34 5.02 -4.09
N PRO A 179 -18.09 5.88 -3.38
CA PRO A 179 -17.58 7.17 -2.92
C PRO A 179 -16.41 7.07 -1.93
N GLU A 180 -16.17 5.90 -1.32
CA GLU A 180 -15.02 5.66 -0.43
C GLU A 180 -13.75 5.21 -1.17
N PHE A 181 -13.84 4.93 -2.47
CA PHE A 181 -12.67 4.52 -3.25
C PHE A 181 -11.69 5.68 -3.45
N LYS A 182 -10.41 5.32 -3.38
CA LYS A 182 -9.28 6.23 -3.61
C LYS A 182 -8.72 6.10 -5.02
N LEU A 183 -8.07 7.16 -5.48
CA LEU A 183 -7.23 7.14 -6.67
C LEU A 183 -5.76 7.08 -6.24
N PHE A 184 -5.06 6.05 -6.68
CA PHE A 184 -3.62 5.91 -6.50
C PHE A 184 -2.92 6.28 -7.81
N LEU A 185 -1.79 6.97 -7.72
CA LEU A 185 -0.96 7.33 -8.86
C LEU A 185 0.46 6.85 -8.59
N THR A 186 1.02 6.05 -9.48
CA THR A 186 2.36 5.47 -9.34
C THR A 186 3.32 6.02 -10.37
N TYR A 187 4.52 6.44 -9.95
CA TYR A 187 5.66 6.73 -10.82
C TYR A 187 6.96 6.72 -9.98
N PHE A 188 8.09 6.49 -10.63
CA PHE A 188 9.45 6.70 -10.12
C PHE A 188 10.02 8.14 -10.20
N LYS A 189 9.30 9.11 -10.76
CA LYS A 189 9.77 10.49 -11.00
C LYS A 189 9.48 11.40 -9.80
N ASP A 190 10.04 12.60 -9.83
CA ASP A 190 9.74 13.62 -8.82
C ASP A 190 8.32 14.18 -8.94
N TYR A 191 7.95 15.05 -7.99
CA TYR A 191 6.62 15.63 -7.86
C TYR A 191 6.14 16.40 -9.10
N THR A 192 7.02 16.77 -10.03
CA THR A 192 6.64 17.51 -11.26
C THR A 192 5.92 16.64 -12.30
N TYR A 193 5.89 15.32 -12.10
CA TYR A 193 5.16 14.36 -12.94
C TYR A 193 3.76 14.06 -12.41
N PHE A 194 3.46 14.53 -11.20
CA PHE A 194 2.21 14.30 -10.51
C PHE A 194 1.34 15.57 -10.47
N PRO A 195 0.01 15.44 -10.36
CA PRO A 195 -0.88 16.56 -10.10
C PRO A 195 -0.67 17.14 -8.68
N ASP A 196 -1.33 18.26 -8.40
CA ASP A 196 -1.39 18.82 -7.05
C ASP A 196 -2.10 17.86 -6.08
N ASP A 197 -1.75 17.96 -4.79
CA ASP A 197 -2.36 17.18 -3.71
C ASP A 197 -3.88 17.34 -3.64
N ALA A 198 -4.56 16.27 -3.23
CA ALA A 198 -6.01 16.23 -3.06
C ALA A 198 -6.46 15.11 -2.13
N GLU A 199 -7.62 15.33 -1.53
CA GLU A 199 -8.31 14.29 -0.76
C GLU A 199 -8.58 13.05 -1.62
N ASP A 200 -8.45 11.87 -1.00
CA ASP A 200 -8.60 10.55 -1.62
C ASP A 200 -7.66 10.25 -2.80
N VAL A 201 -6.64 11.08 -3.00
CA VAL A 201 -5.51 10.77 -3.90
C VAL A 201 -4.32 10.30 -3.08
N VAL A 202 -3.66 9.23 -3.54
CA VAL A 202 -2.47 8.67 -2.91
C VAL A 202 -1.35 8.59 -3.94
N ILE A 203 -0.18 9.13 -3.59
CA ILE A 203 1.00 9.08 -4.45
C ILE A 203 1.89 7.91 -4.06
N LEU A 204 2.14 6.97 -4.98
CA LEU A 204 3.01 5.82 -4.76
C LEU A 204 4.33 6.01 -5.51
N TYR A 205 5.44 5.98 -4.76
CA TYR A 205 6.78 6.10 -5.31
C TYR A 205 7.34 4.75 -5.71
N ASP A 206 7.68 4.61 -6.99
CA ASP A 206 8.20 3.37 -7.57
C ASP A 206 9.70 3.42 -7.90
N GLY A 207 10.49 4.01 -7.00
CA GLY A 207 11.93 4.15 -7.21
C GLY A 207 12.69 2.83 -7.09
N GLU A 208 13.52 2.53 -8.09
CA GLU A 208 14.42 1.37 -8.09
C GLU A 208 15.83 1.70 -8.61
N LYS A 209 16.71 0.69 -8.73
CA LYS A 209 18.07 0.83 -9.30
C LYS A 209 18.97 1.84 -8.57
N ALA A 210 18.78 2.01 -7.27
CA ALA A 210 19.56 2.94 -6.44
C ALA A 210 19.82 2.40 -5.03
N THR A 211 20.64 3.13 -4.26
CA THR A 211 20.83 2.83 -2.83
C THR A 211 19.62 3.26 -2.02
N GLN A 212 19.33 2.60 -0.89
CA GLN A 212 18.21 3.01 -0.03
C GLN A 212 18.38 4.45 0.50
N THR A 213 19.60 4.94 0.69
CA THR A 213 19.82 6.35 1.03
C THR A 213 19.35 7.31 -0.07
N THR A 214 19.56 6.96 -1.35
CA THR A 214 19.07 7.74 -2.47
C THR A 214 17.55 7.64 -2.58
N LEU A 215 17.01 6.42 -2.53
CA LEU A 215 15.56 6.18 -2.64
C LEU A 215 14.77 6.88 -1.53
N MET A 216 15.23 6.81 -0.27
CA MET A 216 14.56 7.51 0.83
C MET A 216 14.63 9.04 0.71
N ARG A 217 15.72 9.59 0.12
CA ARG A 217 15.80 11.03 -0.13
C ARG A 217 14.80 11.46 -1.21
N GLU A 218 14.73 10.71 -2.31
CA GLU A 218 13.83 10.99 -3.42
C GLU A 218 12.38 10.80 -3.01
N TYR A 219 12.08 9.70 -2.30
CA TYR A 219 10.78 9.45 -1.72
C TYR A 219 10.35 10.54 -0.75
N GLY A 220 11.20 10.90 0.22
CA GLY A 220 10.89 11.95 1.19
C GLY A 220 10.66 13.31 0.53
N ASN A 221 11.43 13.63 -0.53
CA ASN A 221 11.21 14.83 -1.33
C ASN A 221 9.82 14.79 -1.99
N LEU A 222 9.49 13.71 -2.72
CA LEU A 222 8.18 13.54 -3.36
C LEU A 222 7.04 13.62 -2.33
N ALA A 223 7.10 12.80 -1.27
CA ALA A 223 6.06 12.68 -0.26
C ALA A 223 5.81 14.00 0.50
N SER A 224 6.80 14.89 0.61
CA SER A 224 6.63 16.19 1.27
C SER A 224 5.63 17.14 0.57
N HIS A 225 5.24 16.83 -0.68
CA HIS A 225 4.24 17.58 -1.44
C HIS A 225 2.81 17.07 -1.28
N TYR A 226 2.60 15.94 -0.59
CA TYR A 226 1.32 15.25 -0.54
C TYR A 226 0.88 14.97 0.90
N THR A 227 -0.43 14.91 1.14
CA THR A 227 -0.97 14.51 2.44
C THR A 227 -0.97 12.99 2.63
N SER A 228 -1.00 12.23 1.53
CA SER A 228 -0.98 10.77 1.54
C SER A 228 -0.01 10.21 0.50
N ALA A 229 0.99 9.46 0.97
CA ALA A 229 2.01 8.85 0.12
C ALA A 229 2.21 7.36 0.43
N GLY A 230 2.86 6.65 -0.48
CA GLY A 230 3.30 5.28 -0.30
C GLY A 230 4.53 4.96 -1.15
N ILE A 231 5.09 3.78 -0.96
CA ILE A 231 6.35 3.38 -1.60
C ILE A 231 6.37 1.88 -1.95
N TYR A 232 6.96 1.56 -3.09
CA TYR A 232 7.35 0.19 -3.45
C TYR A 232 8.78 -0.12 -2.99
N THR A 233 9.01 -1.32 -2.47
CA THR A 233 10.33 -1.77 -2.02
C THR A 233 10.53 -3.27 -2.24
N GLY A 234 11.77 -3.75 -2.11
CA GLY A 234 12.11 -5.16 -2.39
C GLY A 234 12.70 -5.39 -3.78
N TYR A 235 12.93 -4.34 -4.56
CA TYR A 235 13.59 -4.40 -5.85
C TYR A 235 15.01 -4.99 -5.74
N SER A 236 15.27 -6.12 -6.43
CA SER A 236 16.62 -6.71 -6.46
C SER A 236 17.66 -5.81 -7.15
N SER A 237 17.20 -4.81 -7.91
CA SER A 237 18.01 -3.78 -8.54
C SER A 237 18.49 -2.71 -7.54
N SER A 238 17.94 -2.67 -6.32
CA SER A 238 18.27 -1.71 -5.27
C SER A 238 19.21 -2.29 -4.20
N THR A 239 19.93 -1.43 -3.48
CA THR A 239 20.93 -1.86 -2.48
C THR A 239 20.74 -1.19 -1.10
N PRO A 240 20.42 -1.96 -0.04
CA PRO A 240 19.82 -3.30 -0.10
C PRO A 240 18.48 -3.31 -0.86
N PRO A 241 17.92 -4.48 -1.24
CA PRO A 241 16.66 -4.53 -1.99
C PRO A 241 15.46 -3.88 -1.28
N THR A 242 15.37 -4.08 0.02
CA THR A 242 14.26 -3.59 0.86
C THR A 242 14.75 -2.45 1.77
N ALA A 243 13.99 -1.36 1.83
CA ALA A 243 14.16 -0.32 2.85
C ALA A 243 13.68 -0.84 4.21
N SER A 244 14.28 -0.36 5.31
CA SER A 244 13.69 -0.64 6.63
C SER A 244 12.48 0.25 6.87
N HIS A 245 11.52 -0.25 7.65
CA HIS A 245 10.35 0.53 8.06
C HIS A 245 10.75 1.88 8.68
N ASP A 246 11.70 1.88 9.63
CA ASP A 246 12.19 3.09 10.28
C ASP A 246 12.75 4.12 9.28
N SER A 247 13.40 3.65 8.21
CA SER A 247 13.95 4.54 7.18
C SER A 247 12.86 5.16 6.31
N ILE A 248 11.79 4.40 6.00
CA ILE A 248 10.63 4.89 5.25
C ILE A 248 9.89 5.95 6.06
N MET A 249 9.56 5.64 7.31
CA MET A 249 8.81 6.57 8.17
C MET A 249 9.63 7.81 8.53
N ALA A 250 10.97 7.69 8.66
CA ALA A 250 11.84 8.84 8.85
C ALA A 250 11.93 9.73 7.61
N ALA A 251 11.85 9.15 6.40
CA ALA A 251 11.85 9.88 5.14
C ALA A 251 10.52 10.61 4.89
N ALA A 252 9.41 9.94 5.19
CA ALA A 252 8.06 10.43 4.93
C ALA A 252 7.10 9.98 6.04
N PRO A 253 6.90 10.77 7.11
CA PRO A 253 5.98 10.43 8.20
C PRO A 253 4.50 10.32 7.76
N ASN A 254 4.15 10.83 6.58
CA ASN A 254 2.84 10.73 5.94
C ASN A 254 2.67 9.46 5.08
N THR A 255 3.57 8.49 5.20
CA THR A 255 3.47 7.19 4.51
C THR A 255 2.23 6.43 5.01
N GLN A 256 1.30 6.13 4.10
CA GLN A 256 0.12 5.30 4.35
C GLN A 256 0.22 3.91 3.72
N TYR A 257 1.10 3.69 2.73
CA TYR A 257 1.22 2.41 2.03
C TYR A 257 2.67 2.00 1.82
N ILE A 258 3.00 0.76 2.17
CA ILE A 258 4.31 0.13 1.88
C ILE A 258 4.06 -1.19 1.14
N LEU A 259 4.50 -1.25 -0.12
CA LEU A 259 4.23 -2.38 -1.01
C LEU A 259 5.54 -3.13 -1.33
N HIS A 260 5.58 -4.41 -1.00
CA HIS A 260 6.75 -5.26 -1.18
C HIS A 260 6.68 -6.07 -2.46
N ILE A 261 7.80 -6.15 -3.16
CA ILE A 261 7.97 -7.01 -4.32
C ILE A 261 8.42 -8.39 -3.83
N VAL A 262 7.73 -9.43 -4.30
CA VAL A 262 7.84 -10.82 -3.80
C VAL A 262 7.99 -11.87 -4.89
#